data_AF-A0A524KM33-F1
#
_entry.id   AF-A0A524KM33-F1
#
_cell.length_a   1.000
_cell.length_b   1.000
_cell.length_c   1.000
_cell.angle_alpha   90.00
_cell.angle_beta   90.00
_cell.angle_gamma   90.00
#
_symmetry.space_group_name_H-M   'P 1'
#
loop_
_entity.id
_entity.type
_entity.pdbx_description
1 polymer ?
#
loop_
_entity_poly.entity_id
_entity_poly.type
_entity_poly.pdbx_seq_one_letter_code
_entity_poly.pdbx_strand_id
1 'polypeptide(L)'
;MAALKARLDEVSTGRRLLDDDMDRLRERVALETESLGELPERLEQLEHSMQRFVGVGDKVRSAWLLSETEHYMRIANAQLGLAGDVDVAQTALSLADESLRELNEPRMTPVRRLLADELNALKAVPRPDTEGIVLSLGSLADSLHLLPLKVAVPAGFRATPSRPAEPLTGFARALAASRAAIASLISVRRVDDPVSPLLPEAEQNVLIRSLDLELQLARLAIMRGDAGMYRRSVMAAGERLQEHFDVTSPDVQGAVETLATLASAQLPEALPDISGSLTALLRITATDGPVNAATKGSR
;
A
#
# COMPACT_ATOMS: atom_id res chain seq x y z
N MET A 1 30.77 18.45 9.47
CA MET A 1 29.72 19.46 9.75
C MET A 1 28.95 19.88 8.49
N ALA A 2 29.59 20.22 7.37
CA ALA A 2 28.88 20.65 6.15
C ALA A 2 28.05 19.53 5.47
N ALA A 3 28.57 18.31 5.39
CA ALA A 3 27.86 17.17 4.75
C ALA A 3 26.64 16.68 5.55
N LEU A 4 26.64 16.82 6.88
CA LEU A 4 25.51 16.46 7.74
C LEU A 4 24.36 17.47 7.59
N LYS A 5 24.70 18.75 7.37
CA LYS A 5 23.72 19.81 7.13
C LYS A 5 23.03 19.62 5.78
N ALA A 6 23.79 19.28 4.74
CA ALA A 6 23.24 18.99 3.42
C ALA A 6 22.26 17.80 3.41
N ARG A 7 22.57 16.70 4.13
CA ARG A 7 21.66 15.55 4.27
C ARG A 7 20.41 15.87 5.10
N LEU A 8 20.53 16.71 6.13
CA LEU A 8 19.39 17.15 6.93
C LEU A 8 18.46 18.06 6.11
N ASP A 9 19.03 18.90 5.25
CA ASP A 9 18.28 19.76 4.33
C ASP A 9 17.55 18.92 3.27
N GLU A 10 18.17 17.87 2.73
CA GLU A 10 17.57 16.93 1.77
C GLU A 10 16.38 16.16 2.39
N VAL A 11 16.55 15.63 3.61
CA VAL A 11 15.46 14.95 4.34
C VAL A 11 14.33 15.92 4.69
N SER A 12 14.65 17.17 5.05
CA SER A 12 13.62 18.19 5.30
C SER A 12 12.85 18.58 4.04
N THR A 13 13.52 18.54 2.88
CA THR A 13 12.90 18.83 1.59
C THR A 13 11.98 17.68 1.16
N GLY A 14 12.42 16.43 1.34
CA GLY A 14 11.58 15.24 1.12
C GLY A 14 10.35 15.23 2.01
N ARG A 15 10.46 15.68 3.27
CA ARG A 15 9.33 15.77 4.19
C ARG A 15 8.30 16.83 3.78
N ARG A 16 8.75 18.00 3.30
CA ARG A 16 7.86 19.03 2.77
C ARG A 16 7.10 18.57 1.52
N LEU A 17 7.76 17.81 0.64
CA LEU A 17 7.13 17.25 -0.54
C LEU A 17 6.04 16.22 -0.20
N LEU A 18 6.28 15.37 0.81
CA LEU A 18 5.26 14.44 1.30
C LEU A 18 4.07 15.17 1.95
N ASP A 19 4.32 16.20 2.75
CA ASP A 19 3.26 16.99 3.37
C ASP A 19 2.40 17.69 2.29
N ASP A 20 3.03 18.28 1.27
CA ASP A 20 2.33 18.89 0.13
C ASP A 20 1.48 17.87 -0.65
N ASP A 21 1.98 16.65 -0.87
CA ASP A 21 1.22 15.60 -1.57
C ASP A 21 0.05 15.08 -0.71
N MET A 22 0.23 15.01 0.61
CA MET A 22 -0.85 14.65 1.54
C MET A 22 -1.95 15.71 1.60
N ASP A 23 -1.59 17.00 1.56
CA ASP A 23 -2.56 18.08 1.53
C ASP A 23 -3.32 18.14 0.20
N ARG A 24 -2.65 17.89 -0.93
CA ARG A 24 -3.31 17.70 -2.23
C ARG A 24 -4.24 16.50 -2.26
N LEU A 25 -3.90 15.42 -1.55
CA LEU A 25 -4.76 14.25 -1.44
C LEU A 25 -6.02 14.58 -0.63
N ARG A 26 -5.87 15.30 0.49
CA ARG A 26 -6.98 15.75 1.34
C ARG A 26 -7.92 16.70 0.60
N GLU A 27 -7.37 17.66 -0.13
CA GLU A 27 -8.16 18.60 -0.93
C GLU A 27 -8.96 17.87 -2.02
N ARG A 28 -8.34 16.90 -2.70
CA ARG A 28 -9.00 16.07 -3.70
C ARG A 28 -10.12 15.22 -3.11
N VAL A 29 -9.87 14.60 -1.95
CA VAL A 29 -10.89 13.84 -1.20
C VAL A 29 -12.03 14.77 -0.75
N ALA A 30 -11.73 15.98 -0.28
CA ALA A 30 -12.73 16.96 0.13
C ALA A 30 -13.64 17.36 -1.05
N LEU A 31 -13.04 17.69 -2.20
CA LEU A 31 -13.76 18.02 -3.43
C LEU A 31 -14.61 16.85 -3.94
N GLU A 32 -14.11 15.62 -3.82
CA GLU A 32 -14.84 14.41 -4.22
C GLU A 32 -15.99 14.13 -3.24
N THR A 33 -15.81 14.31 -1.92
CA THR A 33 -16.90 14.20 -0.94
C THR A 33 -17.95 15.28 -1.10
N GLU A 34 -17.58 16.51 -1.48
CA GLU A 34 -18.52 17.58 -1.79
C GLU A 34 -19.33 17.25 -3.06
N SER A 35 -18.66 16.75 -4.11
CA SER A 35 -19.32 16.27 -5.32
C SER A 35 -20.25 15.07 -5.05
N LEU A 36 -19.92 14.21 -4.10
CA LEU A 36 -20.79 13.10 -3.67
C LEU A 36 -21.97 13.60 -2.82
N GLY A 37 -21.79 14.69 -2.07
CA GLY A 37 -22.83 15.34 -1.26
C GLY A 37 -23.88 16.10 -2.07
N GLU A 38 -23.56 16.54 -3.29
CA GLU A 38 -24.52 17.18 -4.20
C GLU A 38 -25.39 16.19 -5.01
N LEU A 39 -25.00 14.91 -5.09
CA LEU A 39 -25.77 13.88 -5.81
C LEU A 39 -27.17 13.62 -5.21
N PRO A 40 -27.35 13.53 -3.87
CA PRO A 40 -28.66 13.36 -3.25
C PRO A 40 -29.63 14.51 -3.54
N GLU A 41 -29.18 15.77 -3.47
CA GLU A 41 -30.04 16.93 -3.78
C GLU A 41 -30.45 16.97 -5.26
N ARG A 42 -29.53 16.59 -6.16
CA ARG A 42 -29.84 16.46 -7.59
C ARG A 42 -30.82 15.32 -7.86
N LEU A 43 -30.71 14.21 -7.12
CA LEU A 43 -31.64 13.08 -7.19
C LEU A 43 -33.04 13.48 -6.69
N GLU A 44 -33.15 14.19 -5.56
CA GLU A 44 -34.44 14.71 -5.05
C GLU A 44 -35.10 15.69 -6.03
N GLN A 45 -34.32 16.59 -6.64
CA GLN A 45 -34.84 17.49 -7.68
C GLN A 45 -35.31 16.74 -8.93
N LEU A 46 -34.62 15.65 -9.31
CA LEU A 46 -35.02 14.79 -10.41
C LEU A 46 -36.33 14.06 -10.09
N GLU A 47 -36.45 13.55 -8.86
CA GLU A 47 -37.61 12.81 -8.37
C GLU A 47 -38.86 13.70 -8.28
N HIS A 48 -38.71 14.92 -7.77
CA HIS A 48 -39.76 15.94 -7.77
C HIS A 48 -40.16 16.38 -9.19
N SER A 49 -39.21 16.43 -10.12
CA SER A 49 -39.48 16.71 -11.53
C SER A 49 -40.22 15.54 -12.21
N MET A 50 -39.92 14.29 -11.81
CA MET A 50 -40.55 13.07 -12.29
C MET A 50 -42.01 12.93 -11.85
N GLN A 51 -42.34 13.30 -10.60
CA GLN A 51 -43.71 13.24 -10.08
C GLN A 51 -44.69 14.16 -10.85
N ARG A 52 -44.18 15.14 -11.59
CA ARG A 52 -45.00 16.06 -12.40
C ARG A 52 -45.40 15.50 -13.78
N PHE A 53 -44.86 14.35 -14.20
CA PHE A 53 -45.08 13.77 -15.53
C PHE A 53 -45.77 12.39 -15.48
N VAL A 54 -46.98 12.33 -14.94
CA VAL A 54 -47.82 11.11 -14.98
C VAL A 54 -48.49 11.01 -16.36
N GLY A 55 -47.99 10.10 -17.21
CA GLY A 55 -48.57 9.76 -18.52
C GLY A 55 -47.54 9.38 -19.60
N VAL A 56 -46.29 9.84 -19.45
CA VAL A 56 -45.10 9.44 -20.27
C VAL A 56 -44.19 8.50 -19.46
N GLY A 57 -44.73 7.95 -18.36
CA GLY A 57 -43.97 7.32 -17.27
C GLY A 57 -43.20 6.08 -17.67
N ASP A 58 -43.77 5.17 -18.46
CA ASP A 58 -43.11 3.88 -18.75
C ASP A 58 -41.83 4.03 -19.57
N LYS A 59 -41.84 4.83 -20.64
CA LYS A 59 -40.61 5.04 -21.45
C LYS A 59 -39.53 5.78 -20.68
N VAL A 60 -39.92 6.77 -19.88
CA VAL A 60 -38.98 7.56 -19.06
C VAL A 60 -38.43 6.70 -17.92
N ARG A 61 -39.27 5.89 -17.28
CA ARG A 61 -38.85 4.90 -16.28
C ARG A 61 -37.93 3.84 -16.87
N SER A 62 -38.26 3.27 -18.03
CA SER A 62 -37.40 2.30 -18.72
C SER A 62 -36.04 2.91 -19.08
N ALA A 63 -36.02 4.14 -19.60
CA ALA A 63 -34.78 4.85 -19.90
C ALA A 63 -33.96 5.14 -18.63
N TRP A 64 -34.62 5.50 -17.53
CA TRP A 64 -33.97 5.70 -16.23
C TRP A 64 -33.37 4.39 -15.69
N LEU A 65 -34.14 3.30 -15.63
CA LEU A 65 -33.65 1.99 -15.16
C LEU A 65 -32.46 1.47 -15.98
N LEU A 66 -32.47 1.74 -17.29
CA LEU A 66 -31.36 1.40 -18.18
C LEU A 66 -30.10 2.22 -17.88
N SER A 67 -30.25 3.54 -17.66
CA SER A 67 -29.15 4.42 -17.26
C SER A 67 -28.60 4.03 -15.89
N GLU A 68 -29.47 3.68 -14.95
CA GLU A 68 -29.12 3.25 -13.60
C GLU A 68 -28.33 1.93 -13.64
N THR A 69 -28.80 0.97 -14.45
CA THR A 69 -28.08 -0.29 -14.70
C THR A 69 -26.67 -0.01 -15.24
N GLU A 70 -26.56 0.82 -16.27
CA GLU A 70 -25.26 1.18 -16.86
C GLU A 70 -24.35 1.86 -15.83
N HIS A 71 -24.90 2.76 -15.01
CA HIS A 71 -24.17 3.45 -13.95
C HIS A 71 -23.58 2.47 -12.94
N TYR A 72 -24.39 1.56 -12.41
CA TYR A 72 -23.92 0.53 -11.47
C TYR A 72 -22.89 -0.42 -12.10
N MET A 73 -23.08 -0.83 -13.35
CA MET A 73 -22.09 -1.64 -14.07
C MET A 73 -20.75 -0.91 -14.24
N ARG A 74 -20.78 0.41 -14.49
CA ARG A 74 -19.56 1.24 -14.57
C ARG A 74 -18.87 1.37 -13.21
N ILE A 75 -19.62 1.58 -12.13
CA ILE A 75 -19.07 1.58 -10.77
C ILE A 75 -18.40 0.25 -10.48
N ALA A 76 -19.06 -0.87 -10.78
CA ALA A 76 -18.51 -2.20 -10.53
C ALA A 76 -17.18 -2.42 -11.28
N ASN A 77 -17.15 -2.11 -12.57
CA ASN A 77 -15.95 -2.23 -13.40
C ASN A 77 -14.82 -1.32 -12.93
N ALA A 78 -15.13 -0.08 -12.51
CA ALA A 78 -14.13 0.84 -11.98
C ALA A 78 -13.56 0.35 -10.64
N GLN A 79 -14.41 -0.09 -9.72
CA GLN A 79 -13.98 -0.56 -8.40
C GLN A 79 -13.15 -1.85 -8.51
N LEU A 80 -13.56 -2.79 -9.36
CA LEU A 80 -12.79 -4.01 -9.58
C LEU A 80 -11.46 -3.74 -10.32
N GLY A 81 -11.46 -2.87 -11.33
CA GLY A 81 -10.28 -2.61 -12.17
C GLY A 81 -9.26 -1.64 -11.55
N LEU A 82 -9.70 -0.69 -10.72
CA LEU A 82 -8.84 0.34 -10.14
C LEU A 82 -8.50 0.07 -8.67
N ALA A 83 -9.50 -0.31 -7.87
CA ALA A 83 -9.30 -0.56 -6.45
C ALA A 83 -9.05 -2.05 -6.16
N GLY A 84 -9.57 -2.97 -6.98
CA GLY A 84 -9.61 -4.40 -6.66
C GLY A 84 -10.67 -4.74 -5.63
N ASP A 85 -11.64 -3.85 -5.41
CA ASP A 85 -12.68 -4.00 -4.39
C ASP A 85 -13.81 -4.90 -4.92
N VAL A 86 -13.71 -6.19 -4.56
CA VAL A 86 -14.66 -7.22 -4.96
C VAL A 86 -16.02 -7.02 -4.30
N ASP A 87 -16.08 -6.53 -3.06
CA ASP A 87 -17.33 -6.38 -2.32
C ASP A 87 -18.17 -5.22 -2.87
N VAL A 88 -17.54 -4.08 -3.15
CA VAL A 88 -18.21 -2.95 -3.79
C VAL A 88 -18.61 -3.32 -5.23
N ALA A 89 -17.75 -4.00 -5.98
CA ALA A 89 -18.09 -4.45 -7.33
C ALA A 89 -19.28 -5.42 -7.35
N GLN A 90 -19.32 -6.38 -6.43
CA GLN A 90 -20.42 -7.34 -6.31
C GLN A 90 -21.72 -6.65 -5.90
N THR A 91 -21.66 -5.67 -4.99
CA THR A 91 -22.82 -4.89 -4.55
C THR A 91 -23.38 -4.07 -5.71
N ALA A 92 -22.52 -3.37 -6.45
CA ALA A 92 -22.92 -2.60 -7.62
C ALA A 92 -23.52 -3.50 -8.73
N LEU A 93 -22.91 -4.65 -9.06
CA LEU A 93 -23.52 -5.59 -10.02
C LEU A 93 -24.87 -6.14 -9.54
N SER A 94 -25.05 -6.34 -8.24
CA SER A 94 -26.34 -6.80 -7.69
C SER A 94 -27.44 -5.74 -7.85
N LEU A 95 -27.10 -4.46 -7.63
CA LEU A 95 -28.00 -3.34 -7.90
C LEU A 95 -28.33 -3.24 -9.40
N ALA A 96 -27.36 -3.46 -10.28
CA ALA A 96 -27.59 -3.52 -11.72
C ALA A 96 -28.54 -4.67 -12.13
N ASP A 97 -28.43 -5.88 -11.54
CA ASP A 97 -29.40 -6.97 -11.80
C ASP A 97 -30.81 -6.58 -11.33
N GLU A 98 -30.91 -5.90 -10.19
CA GLU A 98 -32.19 -5.46 -9.64
C GLU A 98 -32.87 -4.45 -10.57
N SER A 99 -32.14 -3.44 -11.06
CA SER A 99 -32.64 -2.48 -12.05
C SER A 99 -33.07 -3.17 -13.35
N LEU A 100 -32.30 -4.15 -13.86
CA LEU A 100 -32.68 -4.92 -15.05
C LEU A 100 -33.90 -5.82 -14.83
N ARG A 101 -34.06 -6.34 -13.62
CA ARG A 101 -35.23 -7.14 -13.24
C ARG A 101 -36.48 -6.29 -13.18
N GLU A 102 -36.39 -5.07 -12.65
CA GLU A 102 -37.48 -4.09 -12.65
C GLU A 102 -37.86 -3.65 -14.06
N LEU A 103 -36.86 -3.44 -14.93
CA LEU A 103 -37.07 -3.10 -16.34
C LEU A 103 -37.88 -4.17 -17.08
N ASN A 104 -37.67 -5.45 -16.74
CA ASN A 104 -38.43 -6.61 -17.22
C ASN A 104 -38.58 -6.68 -18.76
N GLU A 105 -37.54 -6.29 -19.50
CA GLU A 105 -37.54 -6.33 -20.96
C GLU A 105 -36.90 -7.63 -21.51
N PRO A 106 -37.61 -8.44 -22.33
CA PRO A 106 -37.08 -9.72 -22.84
C PRO A 106 -35.76 -9.61 -23.60
N ARG A 107 -35.53 -8.49 -24.29
CA ARG A 107 -34.29 -8.21 -25.03
C ARG A 107 -33.06 -8.08 -24.12
N MET A 108 -33.24 -7.85 -22.82
CA MET A 108 -32.15 -7.76 -21.84
C MET A 108 -31.74 -9.12 -21.25
N THR A 109 -32.44 -10.21 -21.59
CA THR A 109 -32.11 -11.57 -21.14
C THR A 109 -30.64 -11.96 -21.37
N PRO A 110 -30.00 -11.65 -22.52
CA PRO A 110 -28.58 -11.93 -22.72
C PRO A 110 -27.67 -11.18 -21.74
N VAL A 111 -27.99 -9.93 -21.41
CA VAL A 111 -27.23 -9.10 -20.46
C VAL A 111 -27.36 -9.69 -19.05
N ARG A 112 -28.59 -10.04 -18.63
CA ARG A 112 -28.85 -10.65 -17.32
C ARG A 112 -28.11 -11.97 -17.13
N ARG A 113 -27.97 -12.77 -18.19
CA ARG A 113 -27.17 -14.01 -18.14
C ARG A 113 -25.70 -13.72 -17.87
N LEU A 114 -25.10 -12.82 -18.65
CA LEU A 114 -23.70 -12.42 -18.47
C LEU A 114 -23.48 -11.84 -17.06
N LEU A 115 -24.38 -10.98 -16.60
CA LEU A 115 -24.29 -10.38 -15.26
C LEU A 115 -24.39 -11.45 -14.17
N ALA A 116 -25.26 -12.45 -14.33
CA ALA A 116 -25.34 -13.57 -13.39
C ALA A 116 -24.04 -14.41 -13.37
N ASP A 117 -23.43 -14.64 -14.53
CA ASP A 117 -22.14 -15.33 -14.63
C ASP A 117 -21.02 -14.52 -13.94
N GLU A 118 -20.98 -13.21 -14.16
CA GLU A 118 -20.03 -12.29 -13.52
C GLU A 118 -20.22 -12.22 -11.99
N LEU A 119 -21.45 -12.13 -11.50
CA LEU A 119 -21.75 -12.19 -10.07
C LEU A 119 -21.30 -13.52 -9.44
N ASN A 120 -21.49 -14.63 -10.15
CA ASN A 120 -21.02 -15.94 -9.68
C ASN A 120 -19.49 -16.04 -9.70
N ALA A 121 -18.83 -15.44 -10.70
CA ALA A 121 -17.37 -15.36 -10.75
C ALA A 121 -16.82 -14.55 -9.57
N LEU A 122 -17.42 -13.40 -9.24
CA LEU A 122 -17.03 -12.58 -8.08
C LEU A 122 -17.25 -13.33 -6.75
N LYS A 123 -18.37 -14.06 -6.60
CA LYS A 123 -18.64 -14.88 -5.42
C LYS A 123 -17.63 -16.02 -5.23
N ALA A 124 -17.06 -16.53 -6.32
CA ALA A 124 -16.05 -17.58 -6.29
C ALA A 124 -14.65 -17.07 -5.92
N VAL A 125 -14.44 -15.75 -5.88
CA VAL A 125 -13.17 -15.16 -5.47
C VAL A 125 -12.91 -15.47 -4.00
N PRO A 126 -11.78 -16.12 -3.64
CA PRO A 126 -11.42 -16.37 -2.26
C PRO A 126 -11.32 -15.07 -1.46
N ARG A 127 -11.95 -15.04 -0.28
CA ARG A 127 -11.90 -13.91 0.65
C ARG A 127 -10.82 -14.19 1.71
N PRO A 128 -9.69 -13.47 1.70
CA PRO A 128 -8.68 -13.63 2.74
C PRO A 128 -9.20 -13.09 4.08
N ASP A 129 -8.64 -13.60 5.17
CA ASP A 129 -8.84 -13.04 6.51
C ASP A 129 -8.05 -11.73 6.65
N THR A 130 -8.59 -10.67 6.03
CA THR A 130 -7.96 -9.34 6.01
C THR A 130 -7.78 -8.79 7.43
N GLU A 131 -8.74 -9.04 8.34
CA GLU A 131 -8.64 -8.58 9.73
C GLU A 131 -7.48 -9.26 10.47
N GLY A 132 -7.37 -10.60 10.36
CA GLY A 132 -6.27 -11.35 10.94
C GLY A 132 -4.91 -10.97 10.37
N ILE A 133 -4.83 -10.74 9.05
CA ILE A 133 -3.61 -10.26 8.38
C ILE A 133 -3.21 -8.86 8.89
N VAL A 134 -4.16 -7.92 8.96
CA VAL A 134 -3.90 -6.55 9.43
C VAL A 134 -3.47 -6.54 10.89
N LEU A 135 -4.09 -7.36 11.74
CA LEU A 135 -3.71 -7.51 13.14
C LEU A 135 -2.29 -8.08 13.27
N SER A 136 -1.97 -9.13 12.52
CA SER A 136 -0.65 -9.77 12.52
C SER A 136 0.45 -8.79 12.08
N LEU A 137 0.21 -8.02 11.01
CA LEU A 137 1.13 -6.97 10.57
C LEU A 137 1.30 -5.86 11.61
N GLY A 138 0.21 -5.48 12.31
CA GLY A 138 0.25 -4.50 13.40
C GLY A 138 1.09 -4.97 14.58
N SER A 139 0.87 -6.20 15.06
CA SER A 139 1.64 -6.78 16.16
C SER A 139 3.13 -6.92 15.83
N LEU A 140 3.44 -7.25 14.57
CA LEU A 140 4.82 -7.29 14.10
C LEU A 140 5.45 -5.88 14.08
N ALA A 141 4.73 -4.88 13.58
CA ALA A 141 5.16 -3.49 13.56
C ALA A 141 5.47 -2.97 14.97
N ASP A 142 4.60 -3.27 15.94
CA ASP A 142 4.79 -2.91 17.34
C ASP A 142 6.03 -3.58 17.95
N SER A 143 6.39 -4.78 17.50
CA SER A 143 7.53 -5.54 18.04
C SER A 143 8.86 -5.22 17.38
N LEU A 144 8.90 -4.44 16.29
CA LEU A 144 10.12 -4.18 15.51
C LEU A 144 11.26 -3.57 16.32
N HIS A 145 10.93 -2.72 17.30
CA HIS A 145 11.92 -2.03 18.13
C HIS A 145 12.64 -2.96 19.14
N LEU A 146 12.10 -4.17 19.36
CA LEU A 146 12.68 -5.18 20.23
C LEU A 146 13.64 -6.11 19.49
N LEU A 147 13.62 -6.09 18.15
CA LEU A 147 14.40 -7.01 17.34
C LEU A 147 15.90 -6.62 17.34
N PRO A 148 16.80 -7.54 17.69
CA PRO A 148 18.23 -7.26 17.70
C PRO A 148 18.77 -7.06 16.28
N LEU A 149 19.51 -5.97 16.09
CA LEU A 149 20.22 -5.69 14.84
C LEU A 149 21.48 -6.54 14.73
N LYS A 150 21.91 -6.80 13.49
CA LYS A 150 23.16 -7.47 13.21
C LYS A 150 24.33 -6.59 13.66
N VAL A 151 24.88 -6.85 14.83
CA VAL A 151 26.07 -6.15 15.31
C VAL A 151 27.26 -6.59 14.47
N ALA A 152 27.86 -5.67 13.72
CA ALA A 152 29.16 -5.91 13.08
C ALA A 152 30.23 -6.00 14.18
N VAL A 153 30.43 -7.19 14.73
CA VAL A 153 31.59 -7.47 15.59
C VAL A 153 32.81 -7.59 14.68
N PRO A 154 33.84 -6.75 14.80
CA PRO A 154 35.10 -6.97 14.10
C PRO A 154 35.69 -8.29 14.62
N ALA A 155 35.78 -9.30 13.75
CA ALA A 155 36.52 -10.52 14.03
C ALA A 155 38.02 -10.16 14.11
N GLY A 156 38.48 -9.80 15.30
CA GLY A 156 39.84 -9.28 15.44
C GLY A 156 40.28 -8.98 16.87
N PHE A 157 39.98 -9.85 17.84
CA PHE A 157 40.70 -9.83 19.12
C PHE A 157 41.27 -11.22 19.43
N ARG A 158 42.52 -11.44 19.01
CA ARG A 158 43.42 -12.41 19.65
C ARG A 158 44.54 -11.63 20.30
N ALA A 159 44.41 -11.37 21.59
CA ALA A 159 45.53 -10.90 22.39
C ALA A 159 46.55 -12.05 22.50
N THR A 160 47.62 -12.01 21.72
CA THR A 160 48.84 -12.77 22.04
C THR A 160 49.55 -12.07 23.20
N PRO A 161 49.75 -12.74 24.35
CA PRO A 161 50.49 -12.14 25.46
C PRO A 161 51.97 -12.07 25.06
N SER A 162 52.48 -10.85 24.85
CA SER A 162 53.92 -10.63 24.66
C SER A 162 54.61 -10.69 26.03
N ARG A 163 55.46 -11.69 26.21
CA ARG A 163 56.29 -11.92 27.39
C ARG A 163 57.36 -10.82 27.49
N PRO A 164 57.60 -10.19 28.66
CA PRO A 164 58.71 -9.26 28.79
C PRO A 164 60.04 -10.02 28.79
N ALA A 165 60.97 -9.59 27.94
CA ALA A 165 62.37 -10.00 28.00
C ALA A 165 63.09 -9.25 29.15
N GLU A 166 64.10 -9.94 29.68
CA GLU A 166 64.92 -9.70 30.87
C GLU A 166 65.69 -8.34 30.95
N PRO A 167 66.33 -8.05 32.10
CA PRO A 167 66.51 -6.69 32.60
C PRO A 167 67.80 -6.01 32.08
N LEU A 168 67.71 -4.71 31.82
CA LEU A 168 68.88 -3.87 31.55
C LEU A 168 69.17 -2.93 32.73
N THR A 169 70.39 -3.03 33.23
CA THR A 169 71.01 -2.26 34.33
C THR A 169 71.70 -0.99 33.81
N GLY A 170 71.72 0.07 34.63
CA GLY A 170 72.64 1.20 34.46
C GLY A 170 72.05 2.51 33.92
N PHE A 171 72.92 3.53 33.90
CA PHE A 171 72.69 4.98 33.76
C PHE A 171 71.86 5.43 32.53
N ALA A 172 71.56 4.51 31.60
CA ALA A 172 70.61 4.72 30.50
C ALA A 172 69.15 4.89 30.97
N ARG A 173 68.79 4.39 32.17
CA ARG A 173 67.43 4.49 32.73
C ARG A 173 67.07 5.92 33.16
N ALA A 174 68.03 6.73 33.60
CA ALA A 174 67.78 8.11 34.03
C ALA A 174 67.57 9.06 32.85
N LEU A 175 68.27 8.85 31.75
CA LEU A 175 68.12 9.62 30.51
C LEU A 175 66.86 9.24 29.72
N ALA A 176 66.40 7.98 29.86
CA ALA A 176 65.13 7.52 29.30
C ALA A 176 63.92 8.02 30.11
N ALA A 177 64.02 8.09 31.45
CA ALA A 177 62.95 8.57 32.32
C ALA A 177 62.67 10.07 32.17
N SER A 178 63.68 10.90 31.91
CA SER A 178 63.50 12.35 31.69
C SER A 178 62.90 12.69 30.33
N ARG A 179 63.19 11.91 29.28
CA ARG A 179 62.50 12.01 27.98
C ARG A 179 61.04 11.55 28.04
N ALA A 180 60.71 10.56 28.89
CA ALA A 180 59.35 10.09 29.08
C ALA A 180 58.45 11.11 29.83
N ALA A 181 59.01 11.88 30.77
CA ALA A 181 58.27 12.88 31.54
C ALA A 181 57.93 14.17 30.76
N ILE A 182 58.70 14.51 29.71
CA ILE A 182 58.41 15.64 28.83
C ILE A 182 57.44 15.23 27.70
N ALA A 183 57.51 13.97 27.24
CA ALA A 183 56.53 13.42 26.28
C ALA A 183 55.12 13.26 26.89
N SER A 184 54.97 13.15 28.20
CA SER A 184 53.67 13.04 28.88
C SER A 184 52.88 14.34 28.99
N LEU A 185 53.46 15.49 28.63
CA LEU A 185 52.76 16.79 28.65
C LEU A 185 52.16 17.19 27.30
N ILE A 186 52.51 16.48 26.22
CA ILE A 186 51.86 16.62 24.91
C ILE A 186 51.14 15.31 24.63
N SER A 187 49.96 15.17 25.21
CA SER A 187 49.00 14.12 24.88
C SER A 187 48.38 14.45 23.52
N VAL A 188 49.10 14.13 22.43
CA VAL A 188 48.42 13.81 21.17
C VAL A 188 47.81 12.42 21.39
N ARG A 189 46.65 12.39 22.04
CA ARG A 189 45.76 11.24 21.95
C ARG A 189 45.25 11.22 20.52
N ARG A 190 46.00 10.56 19.65
CA ARG A 190 45.42 10.00 18.43
C ARG A 190 44.46 8.92 18.93
N VAL A 191 43.17 9.20 18.80
CA VAL A 191 42.11 8.22 19.03
C VAL A 191 42.19 7.27 17.83
N ASP A 192 43.16 6.36 17.88
CA ASP A 192 43.18 5.14 17.09
C ASP A 192 42.47 4.04 17.91
N ASP A 193 41.29 4.36 18.43
CA ASP A 193 40.25 3.38 18.63
C ASP A 193 39.36 3.51 17.39
N PRO A 194 39.30 2.51 16.49
CA PRO A 194 38.04 2.28 15.82
C PRO A 194 37.13 1.75 16.92
N VAL A 195 36.55 2.67 17.71
CA VAL A 195 35.27 2.42 18.34
C VAL A 195 34.44 1.94 17.15
N SER A 196 34.19 0.63 17.08
CA SER A 196 33.27 0.07 16.09
C SER A 196 32.08 0.99 16.19
N PRO A 197 31.76 1.82 15.18
CA PRO A 197 30.64 2.70 15.30
C PRO A 197 29.49 1.72 15.42
N LEU A 198 28.98 1.54 16.64
CA LEU A 198 27.60 1.18 16.85
C LEU A 198 26.89 2.01 15.79
N LEU A 199 26.24 1.35 14.82
CA LEU A 199 25.42 2.01 13.80
C LEU A 199 24.82 3.22 14.50
N PRO A 200 25.19 4.47 14.13
CA PRO A 200 24.79 5.64 14.89
C PRO A 200 23.30 5.49 15.16
N GLU A 201 22.80 5.64 16.38
CA GLU A 201 21.40 5.31 16.74
C GLU A 201 20.38 5.84 15.70
N ALA A 202 20.73 6.93 15.01
CA ALA A 202 20.08 7.42 13.81
C ALA A 202 19.90 6.39 12.65
N GLU A 203 20.93 5.67 12.21
CA GLU A 203 20.86 4.66 11.15
C GLU A 203 19.98 3.46 11.55
N GLN A 204 20.02 3.06 12.82
CA GLN A 204 19.15 2.00 13.36
C GLN A 204 17.67 2.42 13.33
N ASN A 205 17.39 3.64 13.78
CA ASN A 205 16.05 4.20 13.75
C ASN A 205 15.51 4.37 12.31
N VAL A 206 16.37 4.73 11.35
CA VAL A 206 15.99 4.80 9.93
C VAL A 206 15.59 3.42 9.40
N LEU A 207 16.35 2.38 9.74
CA LEU A 207 16.03 1.02 9.32
C LEU A 207 14.69 0.54 9.90
N ILE A 208 14.49 0.67 11.20
CA ILE A 208 13.23 0.30 11.86
C ILE A 208 12.06 1.10 11.27
N ARG A 209 12.25 2.42 11.05
CA ARG A 209 11.21 3.26 10.45
C ARG A 209 10.88 2.87 9.01
N SER A 210 11.88 2.47 8.23
CA SER A 210 11.66 1.99 6.86
C SER A 210 10.87 0.68 6.84
N LEU A 211 11.13 -0.20 7.81
CA LEU A 211 10.43 -1.47 7.94
C LEU A 211 8.98 -1.26 8.41
N ASP A 212 8.77 -0.39 9.39
CA ASP A 212 7.43 0.05 9.83
C ASP A 212 6.61 0.62 8.65
N LEU A 213 7.23 1.45 7.80
CA LEU A 213 6.58 1.98 6.60
C LEU A 213 6.16 0.85 5.63
N GLU A 214 7.02 -0.14 5.38
CA GLU A 214 6.67 -1.28 4.52
C GLU A 214 5.49 -2.09 5.09
N LEU A 215 5.47 -2.32 6.41
CA LEU A 215 4.34 -3.01 7.05
C LEU A 215 3.06 -2.19 6.97
N GLN A 216 3.14 -0.86 7.11
CA GLN A 216 1.99 0.04 6.94
C GLN A 216 1.48 0.04 5.48
N LEU A 217 2.37 0.04 4.50
CA LEU A 217 2.01 -0.10 3.08
C LEU A 217 1.34 -1.44 2.80
N ALA A 218 1.85 -2.54 3.37
CA ALA A 218 1.20 -3.85 3.27
C ALA A 218 -0.21 -3.83 3.88
N ARG A 219 -0.40 -3.22 5.06
CA ARG A 219 -1.72 -3.07 5.69
C ARG A 219 -2.68 -2.27 4.82
N LEU A 220 -2.24 -1.16 4.26
CA LEU A 220 -3.07 -0.37 3.36
C LEU A 220 -3.43 -1.16 2.09
N ALA A 221 -2.46 -1.87 1.51
CA ALA A 221 -2.66 -2.65 0.30
C ALA A 221 -3.69 -3.76 0.50
N ILE A 222 -3.60 -4.54 1.58
CA ILE A 222 -4.58 -5.60 1.85
C ILE A 222 -5.97 -5.05 2.14
N MET A 223 -6.08 -3.92 2.85
CA MET A 223 -7.37 -3.25 3.10
C MET A 223 -8.02 -2.75 1.81
N ARG A 224 -7.21 -2.39 0.81
CA ARG A 224 -7.68 -1.95 -0.49
C ARG A 224 -7.91 -3.10 -1.47
N GLY A 225 -7.53 -4.34 -1.14
CA GLY A 225 -7.60 -5.47 -2.06
C GLY A 225 -6.44 -5.56 -3.07
N ASP A 226 -5.39 -4.75 -2.92
CA ASP A 226 -4.20 -4.80 -3.78
C ASP A 226 -3.23 -5.90 -3.32
N ALA A 227 -3.54 -7.14 -3.72
CA ALA A 227 -2.73 -8.32 -3.42
C ALA A 227 -1.29 -8.22 -3.97
N GLY A 228 -1.10 -7.50 -5.08
CA GLY A 228 0.20 -7.30 -5.70
C GLY A 228 1.11 -6.43 -4.84
N MET A 229 0.62 -5.25 -4.42
CA MET A 229 1.36 -4.35 -3.54
C MET A 229 1.58 -4.97 -2.16
N TYR A 230 0.58 -5.66 -1.60
CA TYR A 230 0.72 -6.38 -0.34
C TYR A 230 1.90 -7.36 -0.38
N ARG A 231 1.94 -8.27 -1.37
CA ARG A 231 3.01 -9.28 -1.48
C ARG A 231 4.38 -8.63 -1.61
N ARG A 232 4.50 -7.58 -2.44
CA ARG A 232 5.76 -6.86 -2.61
C ARG A 232 6.25 -6.24 -1.29
N SER A 233 5.39 -5.55 -0.55
CA SER A 233 5.78 -4.93 0.72
C SER A 233 6.12 -5.95 1.80
N VAL A 234 5.36 -7.05 1.91
CA VAL A 234 5.68 -8.12 2.88
C VAL A 234 7.00 -8.80 2.54
N MET A 235 7.26 -9.10 1.27
CA MET A 235 8.54 -9.68 0.84
C MET A 235 9.70 -8.72 1.07
N ALA A 236 9.56 -7.44 0.71
CA ALA A 236 10.58 -6.42 0.93
C ALA A 236 10.91 -6.25 2.43
N ALA A 237 9.90 -6.31 3.29
CA ALA A 237 10.11 -6.31 4.74
C ALA A 237 10.89 -7.55 5.20
N GLY A 238 10.53 -8.74 4.71
CA GLY A 238 11.22 -9.98 5.03
C GLY A 238 12.68 -9.99 4.60
N GLU A 239 12.98 -9.53 3.38
CA GLU A 239 14.35 -9.40 2.86
C GLU A 239 15.17 -8.44 3.72
N ARG A 240 14.65 -7.23 3.99
CA ARG A 240 15.32 -6.24 4.83
C ARG A 240 15.59 -6.75 6.25
N LEU A 241 14.66 -7.53 6.80
CA LEU A 241 14.81 -8.14 8.12
C LEU A 241 15.95 -9.16 8.12
N GLN A 242 16.06 -10.00 7.08
CA GLN A 242 17.16 -10.94 6.93
C GLN A 242 18.53 -10.27 6.67
N GLU A 243 18.55 -9.16 5.94
CA GLU A 243 19.80 -8.46 5.60
C GLU A 243 20.42 -7.73 6.80
N HIS A 244 19.59 -7.09 7.62
CA HIS A 244 20.06 -6.13 8.62
C HIS A 244 19.86 -6.53 10.09
N PHE A 245 19.02 -7.54 10.39
CA PHE A 245 18.78 -8.01 11.75
C PHE A 245 19.57 -9.30 12.06
N ASP A 246 19.70 -9.62 13.34
CA ASP A 246 20.38 -10.82 13.79
C ASP A 246 19.49 -12.06 13.62
N VAL A 247 19.62 -12.73 12.48
CA VAL A 247 18.89 -13.97 12.15
C VAL A 247 19.19 -15.16 13.07
N THR A 248 20.13 -15.03 14.00
CA THR A 248 20.35 -16.05 15.04
C THR A 248 19.45 -15.87 16.26
N SER A 249 18.84 -14.69 16.41
CA SER A 249 17.88 -14.42 17.48
C SER A 249 16.56 -15.14 17.22
N PRO A 250 15.96 -15.79 18.24
CA PRO A 250 14.65 -16.43 18.12
C PRO A 250 13.55 -15.43 17.74
N ASP A 251 13.64 -14.17 18.20
CA ASP A 251 12.63 -13.14 17.91
C ASP A 251 12.65 -12.74 16.43
N VAL A 252 13.85 -12.61 15.85
CA VAL A 252 14.04 -12.29 14.42
C VAL A 252 13.58 -13.47 13.56
N GLN A 253 13.86 -14.70 13.97
CA GLN A 253 13.39 -15.90 13.26
C GLN A 253 11.86 -15.98 13.25
N GLY A 254 11.20 -15.74 14.38
CA GLY A 254 9.75 -15.70 14.46
C GLY A 254 9.14 -14.59 13.59
N ALA A 255 9.77 -13.42 13.53
CA ALA A 255 9.37 -12.33 12.65
C ALA A 255 9.47 -12.70 11.15
N VAL A 256 10.58 -13.33 10.74
CA VAL A 256 10.75 -13.83 9.36
C VAL A 256 9.68 -14.87 9.03
N GLU A 257 9.43 -15.82 9.92
CA GLU A 257 8.45 -16.89 9.72
C GLU A 257 7.02 -16.34 9.62
N THR A 258 6.70 -15.34 10.45
CA THR A 258 5.42 -14.63 10.39
C THR A 258 5.26 -13.94 9.04
N LEU A 259 6.27 -13.19 8.58
CA LEU A 259 6.24 -12.53 7.27
C LEU A 259 6.15 -13.53 6.11
N ALA A 260 6.82 -14.68 6.21
CA ALA A 260 6.73 -15.74 5.20
C ALA A 260 5.32 -16.36 5.16
N THR A 261 4.71 -16.59 6.32
CA THR A 261 3.33 -17.08 6.43
C THR A 261 2.35 -16.07 5.81
N LEU A 262 2.50 -14.79 6.15
CA LEU A 262 1.69 -13.70 5.60
C LEU A 262 1.86 -13.57 4.07
N ALA A 263 3.09 -13.67 3.55
CA ALA A 263 3.36 -13.66 2.11
C ALA A 263 2.72 -14.84 1.37
N SER A 264 2.55 -15.98 2.04
CA SER A 264 1.93 -17.19 1.50
C SER A 264 0.41 -17.22 1.59
N ALA A 265 -0.22 -16.20 2.19
CA ALA A 265 -1.67 -16.12 2.29
C ALA A 265 -2.32 -16.26 0.90
N GLN A 266 -3.36 -17.10 0.81
CA GLN A 266 -4.15 -17.23 -0.42
C GLN A 266 -4.88 -15.90 -0.68
N LEU A 267 -4.25 -15.08 -1.52
CA LEU A 267 -4.84 -13.87 -2.06
C LEU A 267 -5.27 -14.13 -3.50
N PRO A 268 -6.41 -13.58 -3.94
CA PRO A 268 -6.82 -13.70 -5.33
C PRO A 268 -5.75 -13.12 -6.25
N GLU A 269 -5.15 -13.98 -7.07
CA GLU A 269 -3.99 -13.64 -7.90
C GLU A 269 -4.38 -12.87 -9.15
N ALA A 270 -5.60 -13.13 -9.66
CA ALA A 270 -6.25 -12.36 -10.71
C ALA A 270 -7.75 -12.28 -10.41
N LEU A 271 -8.31 -11.09 -10.57
CA LEU A 271 -9.75 -10.86 -10.48
C LEU A 271 -10.41 -11.25 -11.81
N PRO A 272 -11.66 -11.77 -11.79
CA PRO A 272 -12.39 -12.09 -13.01
C PRO A 272 -12.72 -10.82 -13.79
N ASP A 273 -12.83 -10.94 -15.12
CA ASP A 273 -13.34 -9.85 -15.96
C ASP A 273 -14.87 -9.78 -15.84
N ILE A 274 -15.39 -8.59 -15.56
CA ILE A 274 -16.83 -8.28 -15.38
C ILE A 274 -17.35 -7.24 -16.39
N SER A 275 -16.63 -7.03 -17.49
CA SER A 275 -16.97 -6.04 -18.51
C SER A 275 -17.95 -6.56 -19.58
N GLY A 276 -18.23 -7.86 -19.58
CA GLY A 276 -19.04 -8.54 -20.60
C GLY A 276 -20.49 -8.07 -20.62
N SER A 277 -21.12 -7.97 -19.45
CA SER A 277 -22.51 -7.51 -19.31
C SER A 277 -22.68 -6.05 -19.73
N LEU A 278 -21.78 -5.16 -19.31
CA LEU A 278 -21.76 -3.74 -19.71
C LEU A 278 -21.60 -3.58 -21.23
N THR A 279 -20.65 -4.31 -21.82
CA THR A 279 -20.43 -4.29 -23.27
C THR A 279 -21.65 -4.77 -24.03
N ALA A 280 -22.31 -5.82 -23.54
CA ALA A 280 -23.54 -6.32 -24.13
C ALA A 280 -24.70 -5.33 -24.02
N LEU A 281 -24.84 -4.64 -22.88
CA LEU A 281 -25.82 -3.58 -22.67
C LEU A 281 -25.60 -2.44 -23.66
N LEU A 282 -24.40 -1.87 -23.72
CA LEU A 282 -24.06 -0.76 -24.61
C LEU A 282 -24.30 -1.10 -26.08
N ARG A 283 -24.06 -2.34 -26.49
CA ARG A 283 -24.36 -2.80 -27.84
C ARG A 283 -25.87 -2.80 -28.13
N ILE A 284 -26.68 -3.31 -27.21
CA ILE A 284 -28.14 -3.35 -27.39
C ILE A 284 -28.70 -1.93 -27.44
N THR A 285 -28.26 -1.04 -26.54
CA THR A 285 -28.74 0.34 -26.49
C THR A 285 -28.27 1.20 -27.66
N ALA A 286 -27.07 0.97 -28.20
CA ALA A 286 -26.59 1.62 -29.41
C ALA A 286 -27.44 1.27 -30.64
N THR A 287 -28.06 0.08 -30.65
CA THR A 287 -28.95 -0.36 -31.75
C THR A 287 -30.28 0.40 -31.74
N ASP A 288 -30.64 1.04 -30.62
CA ASP A 288 -31.84 1.87 -30.46
C ASP A 288 -31.59 3.38 -30.69
N GLY A 289 -30.35 3.80 -30.98
CA GLY A 289 -29.98 5.19 -31.29
C GLY A 289 -30.64 5.73 -32.59
N PRO A 290 -30.78 7.05 -32.77
CA PRO A 290 -31.79 7.64 -33.66
C PRO A 290 -31.53 7.39 -35.16
N VAL A 291 -32.15 6.35 -35.71
CA VAL A 291 -32.15 6.04 -37.16
C VAL A 291 -33.20 6.86 -37.96
N ASN A 292 -33.92 7.81 -37.36
CA ASN A 292 -35.03 8.51 -38.05
C ASN A 292 -34.93 10.04 -38.11
N ALA A 293 -33.74 10.59 -38.37
CA ALA A 293 -33.56 12.02 -38.68
C ALA A 293 -33.09 12.30 -40.12
N ALA A 294 -32.79 11.27 -40.93
CA ALA A 294 -32.11 11.42 -42.22
C ALA A 294 -32.96 11.08 -43.47
N THR A 295 -34.30 11.17 -43.40
CA THR A 295 -35.15 11.03 -44.61
C THR A 295 -36.40 11.90 -44.52
N LYS A 296 -36.24 13.22 -44.63
CA LYS A 296 -37.28 14.12 -45.19
C LYS A 296 -36.62 15.41 -45.66
N GLY A 297 -36.31 15.46 -46.96
CA GLY A 297 -35.70 16.63 -47.58
C GLY A 297 -35.18 16.36 -48.99
N SER A 298 -35.95 15.68 -49.83
CA SER A 298 -35.74 15.66 -51.28
C SER A 298 -37.09 15.72 -51.97
N ARG A 299 -37.53 16.93 -52.27
CA ARG A 299 -38.01 17.41 -53.58
C ARG A 299 -38.55 18.82 -53.45
#